data_AF-A0A1Q9V9N4-F1
#
_entry.id   AF-A0A1Q9V9N4-F1
#
_cell.length_a   1.000
_cell.length_b   1.000
_cell.length_c   1.000
_cell.angle_alpha   90.00
_cell.angle_beta   90.00
_cell.angle_gamma   90.00
#
_symmetry.space_group_name_H-M   'P 1'
#
loop_
_entity.id
_entity.type
_entity.pdbx_description
1 polymer ?
#
loop_
_entity_poly.entity_id
_entity_poly.type
_entity_poly.pdbx_seq_one_letter_code
_entity_poly.pdbx_strand_id
1 'polypeptide(L)'
;MVADRGADLMEGKPMSDRLTSWVRTVVPALWAALVAWFVGLGLPAEFADTLGGLADELIVPAALAGVYALVRWVEPRLPQWLARLLLGSSRPPAY
;
A
#
# COMPACT_ATOMS: atom_id res chain seq x y z
N MET A 1 38.88 -23.14 -26.47
CA MET A 1 37.87 -22.16 -26.92
C MET A 1 36.77 -22.10 -25.85
N VAL A 2 37.07 -21.45 -24.72
CA VAL A 2 36.22 -21.33 -23.52
C VAL A 2 36.45 -19.92 -22.98
N ALA A 3 35.83 -18.91 -23.57
CA ALA A 3 36.07 -17.52 -23.19
C ALA A 3 34.86 -16.60 -23.48
N ASP A 4 33.62 -17.11 -23.42
CA ASP A 4 32.46 -16.31 -23.83
C ASP A 4 31.18 -16.61 -23.03
N ARG A 5 31.31 -16.95 -21.74
CA ARG A 5 30.15 -17.30 -20.87
C ARG A 5 30.01 -16.44 -19.62
N GLY A 6 30.89 -15.44 -19.44
CA GLY A 6 30.93 -14.59 -18.25
C GLY A 6 30.23 -13.23 -18.39
N ALA A 7 30.05 -12.74 -19.61
CA ALA A 7 29.44 -11.43 -19.86
C ALA A 7 27.90 -11.47 -19.79
N ASP A 8 27.28 -12.59 -20.18
CA ASP A 8 25.82 -12.73 -20.23
C ASP A 8 25.14 -12.83 -18.84
N LEU A 9 25.89 -13.13 -17.77
CA LEU A 9 25.32 -13.22 -16.41
C LEU A 9 25.31 -11.86 -15.67
N MET A 10 25.93 -10.83 -16.23
CA MET A 10 26.01 -9.49 -15.63
C MET A 10 25.00 -8.49 -16.19
N GLU A 11 24.34 -8.82 -17.31
CA GLU A 11 23.42 -7.92 -18.04
C GLU A 11 21.95 -8.13 -17.63
N GLY A 12 21.71 -8.58 -16.39
CA GLY A 12 20.40 -8.83 -15.77
C GLY A 12 19.97 -7.79 -14.73
N LYS A 13 20.25 -6.51 -14.98
CA LYS A 13 19.76 -5.26 -14.32
C LYS A 13 19.58 -5.23 -12.77
N PRO A 14 20.64 -4.88 -12.00
CA PRO A 14 20.56 -4.51 -10.57
C PRO A 14 19.66 -3.30 -10.25
N MET A 15 19.21 -2.54 -11.25
CA MET A 15 18.30 -1.40 -11.08
C MET A 15 16.89 -1.84 -10.63
N SER A 16 16.44 -3.03 -11.06
CA SER A 16 15.13 -3.59 -10.68
C SER A 16 15.05 -3.90 -9.18
N ASP A 17 16.16 -4.37 -8.60
CA ASP A 17 16.22 -4.72 -7.17
C ASP A 17 16.18 -3.48 -6.29
N ARG A 18 16.87 -2.41 -6.69
CA ARG A 18 16.80 -1.10 -6.01
C ARG A 18 15.39 -0.52 -6.06
N LEU A 19 14.74 -0.58 -7.22
CA LEU A 19 13.36 -0.11 -7.37
C LEU A 19 12.39 -0.94 -6.50
N THR A 20 12.54 -2.27 -6.51
CA THR A 20 11.73 -3.17 -5.70
C THR A 20 11.92 -2.94 -4.20
N SER A 21 13.16 -2.74 -3.77
CA SER A 21 13.51 -2.37 -2.40
C SER A 21 12.83 -1.06 -2.00
N TRP A 22 12.95 -0.02 -2.84
CA TRP A 22 12.34 1.29 -2.59
C TRP A 22 10.80 1.21 -2.51
N VAL A 23 10.15 0.51 -3.44
CA VAL A 23 8.69 0.31 -3.44
C VAL A 23 8.23 -0.39 -2.17
N ARG A 24 8.95 -1.42 -1.72
CA ARG A 24 8.63 -2.17 -0.48
C ARG A 24 8.80 -1.34 0.80
N THR A 25 9.48 -0.20 0.75
CA THR A 25 9.60 0.72 1.91
C THR A 25 8.61 1.86 1.82
N VAL A 26 8.51 2.50 0.64
CA VAL A 26 7.71 3.72 0.47
C VAL A 26 6.22 3.41 0.41
N VAL A 27 5.81 2.32 -0.24
CA VAL A 27 4.38 1.99 -0.35
C VAL A 27 3.77 1.68 1.04
N PRO A 28 4.38 0.83 1.90
CA PRO A 28 3.87 0.64 3.26
C PRO A 28 3.89 1.92 4.09
N ALA A 29 4.92 2.76 3.96
CA ALA A 29 5.00 4.03 4.69
C ALA A 29 3.89 5.00 4.27
N LEU A 30 3.58 5.07 2.97
CA LEU A 30 2.51 5.91 2.44
C LEU A 30 1.13 5.47 2.98
N TRP A 31 0.88 4.15 3.04
CA TRP A 31 -0.35 3.62 3.64
C TRP A 31 -0.45 3.93 5.14
N ALA A 32 0.65 3.77 5.88
CA ALA A 32 0.68 4.10 7.30
C ALA A 32 0.40 5.60 7.54
N ALA A 33 0.99 6.48 6.74
CA ALA A 33 0.74 7.92 6.82
C ALA A 33 -0.71 8.26 6.49
N LEU A 34 -1.31 7.61 5.48
CA LEU A 34 -2.71 7.80 5.12
C LEU A 34 -3.64 7.40 6.26
N VAL A 35 -3.42 6.22 6.87
CA VAL A 35 -4.21 5.77 8.02
C VAL A 35 -4.04 6.72 9.20
N ALA A 36 -2.80 7.12 9.52
CA ALA A 36 -2.53 8.08 10.59
C ALA A 36 -3.23 9.43 10.37
N TRP A 37 -3.28 9.90 9.13
CA TRP A 37 -4.02 11.11 8.78
C TRP A 37 -5.54 10.95 9.00
N PHE A 38 -6.12 9.81 8.63
CA PHE A 38 -7.54 9.51 8.94
C PHE A 38 -7.80 9.44 10.44
N VAL A 39 -6.92 8.82 11.21
CA VAL A 39 -7.01 8.78 12.68
C VAL A 39 -6.93 10.20 13.26
N GLY A 40 -6.04 11.04 12.73
CA GLY A 40 -5.90 12.44 13.15
C GLY A 40 -7.09 13.34 12.80
N LEU A 41 -7.89 12.97 11.79
CA LEU A 41 -9.17 13.66 11.53
C LEU A 41 -10.21 13.38 12.62
N GLY A 42 -10.08 12.26 13.34
CA GLY A 42 -10.99 11.86 14.40
C GLY A 42 -12.39 11.45 13.90
N LEU A 43 -13.28 11.17 14.85
CA LEU A 43 -14.69 10.93 14.57
C LEU A 43 -15.45 12.26 14.53
N PRO A 44 -16.47 12.40 13.68
CA PRO A 44 -17.34 13.58 13.72
C PRO A 44 -17.99 13.71 15.11
N ALA A 45 -18.13 14.93 15.61
CA ALA A 45 -18.62 15.23 16.96
C ALA A 45 -19.95 14.52 17.27
N GLU A 46 -20.84 14.43 16.28
CA GLU A 46 -22.13 13.76 16.37
C GLU A 46 -22.04 12.28 16.77
N PHE A 47 -20.98 11.60 16.31
CA PHE A 47 -20.69 10.20 16.65
C PHE A 47 -19.86 10.09 17.93
N ALA A 48 -18.95 11.04 18.18
CA ALA A 48 -18.14 11.06 19.39
C ALA A 48 -19.02 11.18 20.66
N ASP A 49 -20.03 12.05 20.62
CA ASP A 49 -20.94 12.27 21.75
C ASP A 49 -21.87 11.07 22.00
N THR A 50 -22.28 10.36 20.94
CA THR A 50 -23.13 9.16 21.06
C THR A 50 -22.36 7.91 21.47
N LEU A 51 -21.08 7.79 21.07
CA LEU A 51 -20.22 6.65 21.40
C LEU A 51 -19.53 6.82 22.76
N GLY A 52 -19.38 8.05 23.26
CA GLY A 52 -18.73 8.33 24.54
C GLY A 52 -17.33 7.73 24.60
N GLY A 53 -17.04 6.96 25.65
CA GLY A 53 -15.73 6.32 25.83
C GLY A 53 -15.35 5.26 24.78
N LEU A 54 -16.31 4.78 23.97
CA LEU A 54 -16.04 3.85 22.88
C LEU A 54 -15.51 4.55 21.62
N ALA A 55 -15.60 5.88 21.55
CA ALA A 55 -15.15 6.64 20.40
C ALA A 55 -13.66 6.36 20.10
N ASP A 56 -12.80 6.44 21.12
CA ASP A 56 -11.35 6.24 20.97
C ASP A 56 -10.99 4.84 20.44
N GLU A 57 -11.73 3.81 20.86
CA GLU A 57 -11.51 2.43 20.44
C GLU A 57 -11.99 2.18 18.99
N LEU A 58 -12.94 3.00 18.52
CA LEU A 58 -13.51 2.90 17.18
C LEU A 58 -12.81 3.79 16.14
N ILE A 59 -11.99 4.76 16.54
CA ILE A 59 -11.29 5.65 15.61
C ILE A 59 -10.42 4.85 14.62
N VAL A 60 -9.66 3.87 15.10
CA VAL A 60 -8.76 3.07 14.25
C VAL A 60 -9.53 2.20 13.24
N PRO A 61 -10.50 1.36 13.63
CA PRO A 61 -11.28 0.59 12.66
C PRO A 61 -12.11 1.49 11.73
N ALA A 62 -12.61 2.63 12.19
CA ALA A 62 -13.29 3.60 11.34
C ALA A 62 -12.34 4.22 10.30
N ALA A 63 -11.12 4.59 10.70
CA ALA A 63 -10.09 5.07 9.79
C ALA A 63 -9.74 4.01 8.73
N LEU A 64 -9.57 2.74 9.14
CA LEU A 64 -9.35 1.63 8.20
C LEU A 64 -10.52 1.44 7.23
N ALA A 65 -11.76 1.52 7.71
CA ALA A 65 -12.94 1.45 6.86
C ALA A 65 -12.99 2.61 5.85
N GLY A 66 -12.64 3.83 6.28
CA GLY A 66 -12.52 5.00 5.42
C GLY A 66 -11.46 4.84 4.34
N VAL A 67 -10.26 4.36 4.72
CA VAL A 67 -9.19 4.05 3.77
C VAL A 67 -9.63 2.96 2.79
N TYR A 68 -10.28 1.90 3.25
CA TYR A 68 -10.79 0.84 2.37
C TYR A 68 -11.83 1.37 1.37
N ALA A 69 -12.78 2.18 1.83
CA ALA A 69 -13.80 2.77 0.97
C ALA A 69 -13.17 3.69 -0.10
N LEU A 70 -12.19 4.52 0.30
CA LEU A 70 -11.42 5.36 -0.61
C LEU A 70 -10.70 4.50 -1.66
N VAL A 71 -10.01 3.44 -1.23
CA VAL A 71 -9.33 2.50 -2.13
C VAL A 71 -10.29 1.90 -3.13
N ARG A 72 -11.43 1.39 -2.67
CA ARG A 72 -12.40 0.73 -3.54
C ARG A 72 -13.03 1.70 -4.54
N TRP A 73 -13.18 2.96 -4.16
CA TRP A 73 -13.65 4.01 -5.04
C TRP A 73 -12.58 4.42 -6.08
N VAL A 74 -11.31 4.48 -5.68
CA VAL A 74 -10.21 4.87 -6.56
C VAL A 74 -9.79 3.72 -7.51
N GLU A 75 -9.86 2.47 -7.06
CA GLU A 75 -9.49 1.26 -7.83
C GLU A 75 -9.99 1.24 -9.29
N PRO A 76 -11.29 1.47 -9.59
CA PRO A 76 -11.78 1.47 -10.97
C PRO A 76 -11.28 2.65 -11.83
N ARG A 77 -10.70 3.68 -11.21
CA ARG A 77 -10.18 4.89 -11.89
C ARG A 77 -8.67 4.82 -12.13
N LEU A 78 -7.97 3.84 -11.54
CA LEU A 78 -6.52 3.73 -11.65
C LEU A 78 -6.10 2.86 -12.84
N PRO A 79 -4.99 3.22 -13.51
CA PRO A 79 -4.33 2.31 -14.44
C PRO A 79 -3.91 1.01 -13.75
N GLN A 80 -4.02 -0.12 -14.45
CA GLN A 80 -3.76 -1.45 -13.89
C GLN A 80 -2.33 -1.60 -13.31
N TRP A 81 -1.34 -0.92 -13.88
CA TRP A 81 0.04 -0.95 -13.37
C TRP A 81 0.17 -0.25 -12.01
N LEU A 82 -0.59 0.84 -11.80
CA LEU A 82 -0.55 1.63 -10.57
C LEU A 82 -1.32 0.92 -9.45
N ALA A 83 -2.47 0.32 -9.79
CA ALA A 83 -3.20 -0.54 -8.87
C ALA A 83 -2.34 -1.71 -8.37
N ARG A 84 -1.60 -2.38 -9.26
CA ARG A 84 -0.67 -3.46 -8.87
C ARG A 84 0.48 -2.99 -7.98
N LEU A 85 0.95 -1.76 -8.15
CA LEU A 85 2.06 -1.21 -7.37
C LEU A 85 1.61 -0.80 -5.97
N LEU A 86 0.42 -0.22 -5.83
CA LEU A 86 -0.13 0.27 -4.56
C LEU A 86 -0.85 -0.81 -3.75
N LEU A 87 -1.59 -1.71 -4.42
CA LEU A 87 -2.40 -2.76 -3.78
C LEU A 87 -1.71 -4.13 -3.81
N GLY A 88 -0.57 -4.23 -4.47
CA GLY A 88 0.12 -5.49 -4.72
C GLY A 88 -0.51 -6.29 -5.87
N SER A 89 0.15 -7.38 -6.22
CA SER A 89 -0.30 -8.32 -7.24
C SER A 89 -1.05 -9.47 -6.58
N SER A 90 -2.37 -9.56 -6.76
CA SER A 90 -3.19 -10.69 -6.29
C SER A 90 -3.05 -11.96 -7.14
N ARG A 91 -2.02 -12.06 -7.99
CA ARG A 91 -1.81 -13.22 -8.87
C ARG A 91 -1.44 -14.43 -8.00
N PRO A 92 -2.24 -15.51 -8.00
CA PRO A 92 -1.93 -16.69 -7.20
C PRO A 92 -0.58 -17.28 -7.63
N PRO A 93 0.27 -17.71 -6.69
CA PRO A 93 1.54 -18.35 -7.02
C PRO A 93 1.27 -19.67 -7.76
N ALA A 94 1.92 -19.85 -8.91
CA ALA A 94 1.98 -21.15 -9.57
C ALA A 94 3.07 -21.96 -8.87
N TYR A 95 2.65 -22.94 -8.06
CA TYR A 95 3.51 -23.98 -7.54
C TYR A 95 3.49 -25.19 -8.48
#